data_AF-A0AAD8YM90-F1
#
_entry.id   AF-A0AAD8YM90-F1
#
_cell.length_a   1.000
_cell.length_b   1.000
_cell.length_c   1.000
_cell.angle_alpha   90.00
_cell.angle_beta   90.00
_cell.angle_gamma   90.00
#
_symmetry.space_group_name_H-M   'P 1'
#
loop_
_entity.id
_entity.type
_entity.pdbx_description
1 polymer ?
#
loop_
_entity_poly.entity_id
_entity_poly.type
_entity_poly.pdbx_seq_one_letter_code
_entity_poly.pdbx_strand_id
1 'polypeptide(L)'
;MRAALQHHFINFRIRYFNNRKSCRYIHSSSITLSSTQSKNNEAAFPSAITFLTDVEGDGHYFDRFIHHSEILGFRSIQPSFGACKKGNWNFGSHDPKYFPYDKEVVFLDDGTIDNKNSMLVYGGDIWDKGGADFYVIRQLLSLHTRYPSRVHFIMGNRDINKLRIVDELDFDETKRLPKHKGVYWLRGTGLPGDPEKSLDSSTMTETAAERLKWMLRGTMGSVDAFELRRQELQRERLAVMNSQSAFSTQECLEHETTSEEFIVSDDDVAKSYLHSCNPNLGLMSQYLSHAKLMIRFGSVIFLHGALPTIEANSFPLPWINPESDKSGGHETLTEWIDDLNDFASDQITNWKEFGKAKQPRDAQEDFWASKGGYSNTSSGGKLFGNLLQYGMNTLPDKSKNQSVVYNSWMRDGMPRKDLFSLDEQSWLENLFAKEGLQLILSGHQPVGDAPWPIQLSNNNWILPCDTSFSGDVCWTSAEKASLGRGSRPNGRGEVAVSETLIMCCQRTGKLKSVKIHGFLSDGSHYEINNLLDVDDKHIGRPLLKKLPYTDNTKEATITDFWVKAKLRQQYLLSAGKGFHVWNSLLDHNGLKGV
;
A
#
# COMPACT_ATOMS: atom_id res chain seq x y z
N MET A 1 -11.42 -65.45 42.62
CA MET A 1 -10.44 -66.26 43.38
C MET A 1 -9.36 -66.70 42.39
N ARG A 2 -8.13 -66.15 42.47
CA ARG A 2 -6.96 -66.40 41.57
C ARG A 2 -7.17 -65.96 40.09
N ALA A 3 -6.18 -65.57 39.29
CA ALA A 3 -4.83 -64.97 39.48
C ALA A 3 -4.41 -64.40 38.08
N ALA A 4 -3.81 -63.20 37.94
CA ALA A 4 -2.35 -62.94 37.82
C ALA A 4 -1.69 -63.57 36.57
N LEU A 5 -0.83 -62.95 35.72
CA LEU A 5 -0.08 -61.66 35.75
C LEU A 5 0.52 -61.36 34.34
N GLN A 6 0.80 -60.07 34.03
CA GLN A 6 1.91 -59.53 33.18
C GLN A 6 2.09 -59.97 31.68
N HIS A 7 2.69 -59.21 30.76
CA HIS A 7 3.48 -57.95 30.81
C HIS A 7 3.25 -57.07 29.54
N HIS A 8 3.44 -55.75 29.69
CA HIS A 8 3.80 -54.65 28.74
C HIS A 8 4.15 -54.98 27.26
N PHE A 9 4.00 -54.10 26.25
CA PHE A 9 3.70 -52.66 26.13
C PHE A 9 3.08 -52.42 24.71
N ILE A 10 2.67 -51.24 24.22
CA ILE A 10 2.66 -49.83 24.69
C ILE A 10 1.33 -49.19 24.23
N ASN A 11 0.97 -47.99 24.73
CA ASN A 11 -0.11 -47.17 24.16
C ASN A 11 0.21 -45.69 24.45
N PHE A 12 0.25 -44.81 23.44
CA PHE A 12 0.30 -43.37 23.66
C PHE A 12 -0.73 -42.64 22.79
N ARG A 13 -1.80 -42.23 23.46
CA ARG A 13 -2.95 -41.51 22.89
C ARG A 13 -2.77 -40.03 23.21
N ILE A 14 -2.24 -39.24 22.27
CA ILE A 14 -1.98 -37.82 22.49
C ILE A 14 -3.32 -37.07 22.64
N ARG A 15 -3.61 -36.62 23.86
CA ARG A 15 -4.61 -35.58 24.13
C ARG A 15 -3.90 -34.23 24.08
N TYR A 16 -4.17 -33.41 23.07
CA TYR A 16 -3.78 -32.00 23.11
C TYR A 16 -4.71 -31.24 24.07
N PHE A 17 -4.20 -30.92 25.26
CA PHE A 17 -4.79 -29.92 26.14
C PHE A 17 -4.20 -28.55 25.76
N ASN A 18 -5.03 -27.68 25.18
CA ASN A 18 -4.66 -26.27 24.98
C ASN A 18 -4.68 -25.53 26.33
N ASN A 19 -3.53 -25.52 27.00
CA ASN A 19 -3.33 -24.75 28.23
C ASN A 19 -2.62 -23.43 27.86
N ARG A 20 -3.38 -22.40 27.50
CA ARG A 20 -2.84 -21.04 27.26
C ARG A 20 -2.33 -20.48 28.60
N LYS A 21 -1.02 -20.60 28.82
CA LYS A 21 -0.28 -19.68 29.71
C LYS A 21 0.53 -18.74 28.83
N SER A 22 0.36 -17.44 29.06
CA SER A 22 1.14 -16.39 28.43
C SER A 22 2.62 -16.60 28.74
N CYS A 23 3.39 -17.04 27.74
CA CYS A 23 4.84 -16.92 27.74
C CYS A 23 5.20 -15.66 26.94
N ARG A 24 5.36 -14.53 27.64
CA ARG A 24 6.01 -13.34 27.08
C ARG A 24 7.48 -13.67 26.81
N TYR A 25 7.78 -14.14 25.61
CA TYR A 25 9.15 -14.21 25.11
C TYR A 25 9.58 -12.81 24.66
N ILE A 26 10.13 -12.04 25.60
CA ILE A 26 10.84 -10.79 25.28
C ILE A 26 12.13 -11.19 24.56
N HIS A 27 12.11 -11.22 23.24
CA HIS A 27 13.33 -11.31 22.46
C HIS A 27 13.88 -9.90 22.19
N SER A 28 14.35 -9.24 23.25
CA SER A 28 15.22 -8.08 23.07
C SER A 28 16.57 -8.60 22.58
N SER A 29 16.96 -8.18 21.37
CA SER A 29 18.32 -8.34 20.84
C SER A 29 19.25 -7.41 21.61
N SER A 30 19.61 -7.83 22.82
CA SER A 30 20.48 -7.10 23.74
C SER A 30 21.93 -7.17 23.25
N ILE A 31 22.30 -6.19 22.42
CA ILE A 31 23.70 -5.95 22.03
C ILE A 31 24.49 -5.60 23.30
N THR A 32 25.33 -6.53 23.74
CA THR A 32 26.21 -6.35 24.90
C THR A 32 27.39 -5.44 24.51
N LEU A 33 27.16 -4.12 24.54
CA LEU A 33 28.24 -3.14 24.45
C LEU A 33 28.98 -3.05 25.79
N SER A 34 30.31 -3.17 25.71
CA SER A 34 31.21 -3.12 26.86
C SER A 34 31.10 -1.79 27.61
N SER A 35 31.01 -1.86 28.94
CA SER A 35 30.74 -0.72 29.81
C SER A 35 31.94 0.22 30.01
N THR A 36 32.06 1.25 29.15
CA THR A 36 32.80 2.49 29.49
C THR A 36 32.18 3.70 28.78
N GLN A 37 31.56 4.58 29.57
CA GLN A 37 31.17 5.96 29.24
C GLN A 37 30.45 6.23 27.91
N SER A 38 29.12 6.34 27.97
CA SER A 38 28.35 7.18 27.04
C SER A 38 27.21 7.87 27.79
N LYS A 39 27.07 9.19 27.61
CA LYS A 39 25.96 9.98 28.19
C LYS A 39 24.76 9.91 27.25
N ASN A 40 23.58 9.69 27.82
CA ASN A 40 22.23 9.96 27.29
C ASN A 40 22.16 10.45 25.82
N ASN A 41 22.24 9.52 24.87
CA ASN A 41 21.74 9.75 23.51
C ASN A 41 20.31 9.16 23.44
N GLU A 42 19.32 9.98 23.80
CA GLU A 42 17.94 9.71 23.37
C GLU A 42 17.91 9.73 21.84
N ALA A 43 17.21 8.77 21.22
CA ALA A 43 17.13 8.68 19.77
C ALA A 43 16.40 9.92 19.21
N ALA A 44 17.11 10.73 18.43
CA ALA A 44 16.55 11.95 17.86
C ALA A 44 15.43 11.63 16.85
N PHE A 45 14.30 12.34 16.96
CA PHE A 45 13.23 12.27 15.96
C PHE A 45 13.73 12.69 14.57
N PRO A 46 13.08 12.24 13.47
CA PRO A 46 13.39 12.71 12.13
C PRO A 46 13.34 14.24 12.03
N SER A 47 14.22 14.81 11.20
CA SER A 47 14.17 16.25 10.85
C SER A 47 13.11 16.52 9.79
N ALA A 48 13.03 15.63 8.81
CA ALA A 48 12.13 15.67 7.66
C ALA A 48 11.62 14.27 7.34
N ILE A 49 10.39 14.14 6.88
CA ILE A 49 9.81 12.90 6.38
C ILE A 49 9.12 13.22 5.06
N THR A 50 9.41 12.48 3.99
CA THR A 50 8.61 12.51 2.76
C THR A 50 7.66 11.32 2.73
N PHE A 51 6.44 11.54 2.24
CA PHE A 51 5.42 10.51 2.12
C PHE A 51 5.07 10.27 0.65
N LEU A 52 5.18 9.00 0.23
CA LEU A 52 4.91 8.52 -1.13
C LEU A 52 4.00 7.30 -1.03
N THR A 53 2.93 7.22 -1.83
CA THR A 53 1.95 6.13 -1.72
C THR A 53 1.30 5.79 -3.07
N ASP A 54 0.76 4.58 -3.18
CA ASP A 54 -0.09 4.09 -4.28
C ASP A 54 0.58 4.21 -5.66
N VAL A 55 1.91 4.06 -5.73
CA VAL A 55 2.65 4.20 -7.01
C VAL A 55 2.19 3.15 -8.03
N GLU A 56 1.71 1.99 -7.55
CA GLU A 56 1.10 0.93 -8.37
C GLU A 56 1.96 0.54 -9.58
N GLY A 57 3.29 0.53 -9.41
CA GLY A 57 4.26 0.21 -10.46
C GLY A 57 4.50 1.32 -11.49
N ASP A 58 4.05 2.56 -11.30
CA ASP A 58 4.37 3.67 -12.21
C ASP A 58 5.79 4.20 -11.98
N GLY A 59 6.75 3.65 -12.71
CA GLY A 59 8.14 4.09 -12.70
C GLY A 59 8.37 5.51 -13.20
N HIS A 60 7.49 6.06 -14.05
CA HIS A 60 7.63 7.43 -14.57
C HIS A 60 7.15 8.46 -13.56
N TYR A 61 6.03 8.19 -12.86
CA TYR A 61 5.63 8.98 -11.69
C TYR A 61 6.66 8.86 -10.55
N PHE A 62 7.15 7.65 -10.27
CA PHE A 62 8.20 7.44 -9.26
C PHE A 62 9.45 8.27 -9.58
N ASP A 63 9.92 8.24 -10.83
CA ASP A 63 11.03 9.08 -11.27
C ASP A 63 10.74 10.57 -11.06
N ARG A 64 9.57 11.08 -11.48
CA ARG A 64 9.22 12.50 -11.25
C ARG A 64 9.23 12.85 -9.75
N PHE A 65 8.69 11.98 -8.90
CA PHE A 65 8.70 12.19 -7.45
C PHE A 65 10.12 12.30 -6.90
N ILE A 66 11.01 11.38 -7.27
CA ILE A 66 12.41 11.40 -6.80
C ILE A 66 13.19 12.60 -7.36
N HIS A 67 12.93 13.05 -8.59
CA HIS A 67 13.58 14.25 -9.15
C HIS A 67 13.10 15.57 -8.53
N HIS A 68 11.86 15.62 -8.03
CA HIS A 68 11.26 16.81 -7.43
C HIS A 68 11.26 16.80 -5.89
N SER A 69 11.73 15.73 -5.26
CA SER A 69 11.82 15.63 -3.80
C SER A 69 12.86 16.59 -3.21
N GLU A 70 12.54 17.23 -2.09
CA GLU A 70 13.51 18.03 -1.34
C GLU A 70 14.52 17.19 -0.53
N ILE A 71 14.27 15.88 -0.36
CA ILE A 71 15.12 15.00 0.49
C ILE A 71 15.57 13.69 -0.17
N LEU A 72 15.01 13.32 -1.32
CA LEU A 72 15.44 12.17 -2.13
C LEU A 72 16.04 12.62 -3.46
N GLY A 73 16.88 11.77 -4.05
CA GLY A 73 17.41 11.96 -5.40
C GLY A 73 17.94 10.67 -5.99
N PHE A 74 18.44 10.74 -7.23
CA PHE A 74 19.10 9.61 -7.89
C PHE A 74 20.62 9.73 -7.85
N ARG A 75 21.29 8.61 -7.55
CA ARG A 75 22.72 8.40 -7.79
C ARG A 75 22.89 7.45 -8.96
N SER A 76 23.72 7.82 -9.94
CA SER A 76 24.08 6.89 -11.03
C SER A 76 24.98 5.76 -10.52
N ILE A 77 24.72 4.55 -11.00
CA ILE A 77 25.45 3.32 -10.69
C ILE A 77 25.61 2.46 -11.96
N GLN A 78 26.45 1.44 -11.90
CA GLN A 78 26.49 0.42 -12.95
C GLN A 78 25.41 -0.64 -12.68
N PRO A 79 24.59 -1.02 -13.68
CA PRO A 79 23.65 -2.14 -13.55
C PRO A 79 24.37 -3.42 -13.11
N SER A 80 23.76 -4.16 -12.20
CA SER A 80 24.28 -5.42 -11.69
C SER A 80 23.27 -6.55 -11.93
N PHE A 81 23.73 -7.66 -12.49
CA PHE A 81 22.86 -8.79 -12.87
C PHE A 81 23.05 -10.02 -11.97
N GLY A 82 23.78 -9.90 -10.86
CA GLY A 82 23.91 -10.96 -9.85
C GLY A 82 24.38 -12.29 -10.42
N ALA A 83 23.61 -13.35 -10.17
CA ALA A 83 23.85 -14.67 -10.76
C ALA A 83 23.28 -14.86 -12.18
N CYS A 84 22.49 -13.90 -12.68
CA CYS A 84 21.89 -13.95 -14.02
C CYS A 84 22.95 -13.72 -15.10
N LYS A 85 22.84 -14.49 -16.18
CA LYS A 85 23.74 -14.51 -17.33
C LYS A 85 22.91 -14.80 -18.58
N LYS A 86 23.48 -14.70 -19.78
CA LYS A 86 22.78 -15.09 -21.03
C LYS A 86 22.16 -16.50 -20.87
N GLY A 87 20.83 -16.58 -20.96
CA GLY A 87 20.04 -17.80 -20.76
C GLY A 87 19.47 -18.04 -19.35
N ASN A 88 19.76 -17.20 -18.35
CA ASN A 88 19.20 -17.30 -17.00
C ASN A 88 18.89 -15.90 -16.43
N TRP A 89 17.60 -15.58 -16.22
CA TRP A 89 17.14 -14.27 -15.77
C TRP A 89 16.44 -14.32 -14.40
N ASN A 90 16.21 -13.16 -13.79
CA ASN A 90 15.54 -13.08 -12.50
C ASN A 90 14.03 -12.89 -12.66
N PHE A 91 13.25 -13.94 -12.35
CA PHE A 91 11.77 -13.90 -12.32
C PHE A 91 11.18 -13.09 -11.13
N GLY A 92 11.88 -12.07 -10.62
CA GLY A 92 11.47 -11.28 -9.46
C GLY A 92 11.74 -11.95 -8.09
N SER A 93 12.64 -12.93 -8.06
CA SER A 93 13.26 -13.36 -6.81
C SER A 93 14.20 -12.26 -6.27
N HIS A 94 14.29 -12.12 -4.96
CA HIS A 94 15.21 -11.18 -4.33
C HIS A 94 16.64 -11.72 -4.38
N ASP A 95 17.51 -11.02 -5.11
CA ASP A 95 18.97 -11.18 -5.09
C ASP A 95 19.57 -9.79 -4.82
N PRO A 96 20.28 -9.56 -3.70
CA PRO A 96 20.93 -8.29 -3.40
C PRO A 96 21.97 -7.85 -4.45
N LYS A 97 22.40 -8.75 -5.34
CA LYS A 97 23.32 -8.44 -6.44
C LYS A 97 22.61 -8.23 -7.78
N TYR A 98 21.29 -8.41 -7.85
CA TYR A 98 20.48 -8.17 -9.04
C TYR A 98 19.75 -6.82 -8.92
N PHE A 99 20.30 -5.83 -9.61
CA PHE A 99 19.80 -4.47 -9.72
C PHE A 99 20.04 -3.97 -11.15
N PRO A 100 19.14 -4.27 -12.11
CA PRO A 100 19.39 -4.09 -13.54
C PRO A 100 19.16 -2.64 -14.02
N TYR A 101 19.45 -1.66 -13.16
CA TYR A 101 19.20 -0.24 -13.42
C TYR A 101 20.48 0.58 -13.17
N ASP A 102 20.63 1.66 -13.94
CA ASP A 102 21.77 2.59 -13.96
C ASP A 102 21.68 3.74 -12.95
N LYS A 103 20.63 3.74 -12.12
CA LYS A 103 20.42 4.71 -11.04
C LYS A 103 19.72 4.08 -9.85
N GLU A 104 20.12 4.49 -8.65
CA GLU A 104 19.46 4.12 -7.39
C GLU A 104 19.01 5.36 -6.62
N VAL A 105 17.92 5.23 -5.85
CA VAL A 105 17.48 6.30 -4.95
C VAL A 105 18.48 6.47 -3.79
N VAL A 106 18.73 7.72 -3.40
CA VAL A 106 19.53 8.12 -2.23
C VAL A 106 18.81 9.22 -1.46
N PHE A 107 19.15 9.40 -0.18
CA PHE A 107 18.81 10.63 0.54
C PHE A 107 19.81 11.74 0.17
N LEU A 108 19.33 12.96 -0.07
CA LEU A 108 20.17 14.10 -0.46
C LEU A 108 21.07 14.62 0.66
N ASP A 109 20.79 14.24 1.91
CA ASP A 109 21.59 14.57 3.09
C ASP A 109 22.55 13.45 3.52
N ASP A 110 22.64 12.35 2.78
CA ASP A 110 23.56 11.26 3.11
C ASP A 110 25.02 11.73 3.09
N GLY A 111 25.77 11.40 4.14
CA GLY A 111 27.14 11.88 4.35
C GLY A 111 27.30 13.37 4.69
N THR A 112 26.21 14.13 4.88
CA THR A 112 26.32 15.55 5.29
C THR A 112 26.73 15.72 6.77
N ILE A 113 27.50 16.76 7.07
CA ILE A 113 27.96 17.09 8.43
C ILE A 113 26.78 17.35 9.38
N ASP A 114 25.70 17.95 8.85
CA ASP A 114 24.47 18.24 9.60
C ASP A 114 23.70 16.99 10.03
N ASN A 115 24.03 15.82 9.45
CA ASN A 115 23.39 14.52 9.68
C ASN A 115 21.86 14.63 9.80
N LYS A 116 21.23 15.30 8.82
CA LYS A 116 19.78 15.44 8.77
C LYS A 116 19.18 14.03 8.73
N ASN A 117 18.35 13.73 9.72
CA ASN A 117 17.72 12.42 9.87
C ASN A 117 16.44 12.40 9.02
N SER A 118 16.59 12.56 7.71
CA SER A 118 15.44 12.58 6.79
C SER A 118 14.96 11.16 6.50
N MET A 119 13.66 10.97 6.39
CA MET A 119 13.05 9.65 6.24
C MET A 119 12.10 9.58 5.05
N LEU A 120 11.93 8.38 4.50
CA LEU A 120 10.87 8.03 3.56
C LEU A 120 9.87 7.12 4.27
N VAL A 121 8.59 7.49 4.24
CA VAL A 121 7.49 6.57 4.52
C VAL A 121 6.79 6.26 3.19
N TYR A 122 6.73 4.98 2.84
CA TYR A 122 5.98 4.50 1.68
C TYR A 122 4.63 3.94 2.13
N GLY A 123 3.53 4.50 1.64
CA GLY A 123 2.16 4.28 2.11
C GLY A 123 1.45 3.01 1.64
N GLY A 124 2.08 2.21 0.78
CA GLY A 124 1.52 0.96 0.26
C GLY A 124 1.11 1.03 -1.22
N ASP A 125 0.52 -0.08 -1.69
CA ASP A 125 0.04 -0.31 -3.05
C ASP A 125 1.11 -0.07 -4.12
N ILE A 126 2.10 -0.97 -4.11
CA ILE A 126 3.35 -0.85 -4.86
C ILE A 126 3.31 -1.40 -6.30
N TRP A 127 2.38 -2.31 -6.61
CA TRP A 127 2.25 -2.98 -7.92
C TRP A 127 0.90 -2.71 -8.58
N ASP A 128 0.80 -3.00 -9.89
CA ASP A 128 -0.38 -3.45 -10.66
C ASP A 128 -0.75 -2.62 -11.90
N LYS A 129 -0.55 -1.30 -11.91
CA LYS A 129 -1.11 -0.41 -12.96
C LYS A 129 -0.09 0.26 -13.88
N GLY A 130 1.15 0.46 -13.42
CA GLY A 130 2.16 1.23 -14.16
C GLY A 130 3.18 0.39 -14.94
N GLY A 131 3.28 -0.91 -14.66
CA GLY A 131 4.13 -1.84 -15.42
C GLY A 131 5.64 -1.68 -15.22
N ALA A 132 6.06 -1.06 -14.13
CA ALA A 132 7.42 -1.00 -13.62
C ALA A 132 7.46 -1.46 -12.14
N ASP A 133 6.70 -2.53 -11.83
CA ASP A 133 6.54 -3.11 -10.49
C ASP A 133 7.90 -3.49 -9.86
N PHE A 134 8.78 -4.11 -10.65
CA PHE A 134 10.11 -4.53 -10.23
C PHE A 134 11.07 -3.34 -10.08
N TYR A 135 10.94 -2.33 -10.94
CA TYR A 135 11.72 -1.10 -10.82
C TYR A 135 11.44 -0.42 -9.47
N VAL A 136 10.18 -0.12 -9.17
CA VAL A 136 9.79 0.58 -7.94
C VAL A 136 10.16 -0.22 -6.69
N ILE A 137 9.85 -1.53 -6.64
CA ILE A 137 10.14 -2.34 -5.44
C ILE A 137 11.63 -2.55 -5.20
N ARG A 138 12.46 -2.70 -6.26
CA ARG A 138 13.92 -2.82 -6.08
C ARG A 138 14.56 -1.49 -5.67
N GLN A 139 14.08 -0.36 -6.18
CA GLN A 139 14.52 0.97 -5.73
C GLN A 139 14.28 1.15 -4.23
N LEU A 140 13.06 0.87 -3.76
CA LEU A 140 12.67 1.00 -2.35
C LEU A 140 13.40 0.01 -1.45
N LEU A 141 13.54 -1.26 -1.86
CA LEU A 141 14.29 -2.27 -1.10
C LEU A 141 15.80 -1.97 -1.06
N SER A 142 16.40 -1.43 -2.13
CA SER A 142 17.79 -0.96 -2.12
C SER A 142 18.00 0.17 -1.11
N LEU A 143 17.11 1.17 -1.11
CA LEU A 143 17.16 2.28 -0.16
C LEU A 143 16.98 1.79 1.28
N HIS A 144 16.01 0.91 1.55
CA HIS A 144 15.81 0.32 2.88
C HIS A 144 17.01 -0.52 3.33
N THR A 145 17.63 -1.30 2.43
CA THR A 145 18.82 -2.11 2.76
C THR A 145 20.01 -1.23 3.19
N ARG A 146 20.15 -0.04 2.59
CA ARG A 146 21.20 0.93 2.96
C ARG A 146 20.84 1.76 4.19
N TYR A 147 19.55 2.07 4.40
CA TYR A 147 19.09 2.94 5.50
C TYR A 147 17.83 2.37 6.21
N PRO A 148 17.94 1.22 6.91
CA PRO A 148 16.77 0.52 7.46
C PRO A 148 16.06 1.27 8.60
N SER A 149 16.73 2.25 9.22
CA SER A 149 16.12 3.15 10.22
C SER A 149 15.56 4.45 9.63
N ARG A 150 15.60 4.62 8.30
CA ARG A 150 15.16 5.83 7.59
C ARG A 150 14.10 5.56 6.51
N VAL A 151 13.88 4.30 6.14
CA VAL A 151 12.86 3.89 5.18
C VAL A 151 11.85 3.01 5.88
N HIS A 152 10.58 3.31 5.69
CA HIS A 152 9.48 2.63 6.37
C HIS A 152 8.39 2.30 5.37
N PHE A 153 7.89 1.07 5.39
CA PHE A 153 6.84 0.60 4.48
C PHE A 153 5.52 0.39 5.22
N ILE A 154 4.41 0.69 4.55
CA ILE A 154 3.06 0.44 5.02
C ILE A 154 2.39 -0.55 4.07
N MET A 155 1.64 -1.50 4.61
CA MET A 155 0.94 -2.50 3.80
C MET A 155 -0.33 -1.91 3.19
N GLY A 156 -0.35 -1.82 1.85
CA GLY A 156 -1.57 -1.51 1.10
C GLY A 156 -2.45 -2.74 0.82
N ASN A 157 -3.69 -2.54 0.38
CA ASN A 157 -4.59 -3.64 0.07
C ASN A 157 -4.12 -4.48 -1.14
N ARG A 158 -3.47 -3.89 -2.14
CA ARG A 158 -2.89 -4.62 -3.28
C ARG A 158 -1.73 -5.47 -2.82
N ASP A 159 -0.87 -4.93 -1.95
CA ASP A 159 0.29 -5.61 -1.38
C ASP A 159 -0.15 -6.86 -0.61
N ILE A 160 -1.10 -6.70 0.32
CA ILE A 160 -1.68 -7.81 1.11
C ILE A 160 -2.34 -8.84 0.20
N ASN A 161 -3.08 -8.42 -0.83
CA ASN A 161 -3.73 -9.33 -1.77
C ASN A 161 -2.74 -10.24 -2.52
N LYS A 162 -1.45 -9.89 -2.63
CA LYS A 162 -0.45 -10.76 -3.26
C LYS A 162 -0.15 -12.04 -2.45
N LEU A 163 -0.47 -12.08 -1.15
CA LEU A 163 -0.40 -13.30 -0.34
C LEU A 163 -1.29 -14.42 -0.91
N ARG A 164 -2.37 -14.08 -1.63
CA ARG A 164 -3.27 -15.03 -2.32
C ARG A 164 -2.59 -15.83 -3.42
N ILE A 165 -1.54 -15.31 -4.06
CA ILE A 165 -0.93 -15.92 -5.25
C ILE A 165 -0.40 -17.33 -4.94
N VAL A 166 0.25 -17.51 -3.80
CA VAL A 166 0.78 -18.82 -3.38
C VAL A 166 -0.32 -19.76 -2.89
N ASP A 167 -1.42 -19.22 -2.38
CA ASP A 167 -2.60 -20.02 -2.03
C ASP A 167 -3.31 -20.52 -3.29
N GLU A 168 -3.57 -19.67 -4.28
CA GLU A 168 -4.42 -20.02 -5.43
C GLU A 168 -3.70 -20.69 -6.61
N LEU A 169 -2.38 -20.51 -6.75
CA LEU A 169 -1.60 -21.02 -7.89
C LEU A 169 -0.66 -22.20 -7.60
N ASP A 170 -0.27 -22.44 -6.33
CA ASP A 170 0.76 -23.43 -5.94
C ASP A 170 2.16 -23.20 -6.57
N PHE A 171 3.20 -23.88 -6.08
CA PHE A 171 4.57 -23.82 -6.62
C PHE A 171 4.90 -24.95 -7.59
N ASP A 172 4.02 -25.95 -7.72
CA ASP A 172 4.25 -27.09 -8.60
C ASP A 172 3.60 -26.87 -9.98
N GLU A 173 4.38 -26.25 -10.87
CA GLU A 173 4.01 -25.98 -12.26
C GLU A 173 3.56 -27.23 -13.05
N THR A 174 3.94 -28.44 -12.60
CA THR A 174 3.59 -29.69 -13.28
C THR A 174 2.20 -30.20 -12.91
N LYS A 175 1.56 -29.62 -11.88
CA LYS A 175 0.21 -29.99 -11.45
C LYS A 175 -0.84 -29.11 -12.12
N ARG A 176 -1.84 -29.77 -12.73
CA ARG A 176 -3.12 -29.15 -13.07
C ARG A 176 -3.76 -28.61 -11.80
N LEU A 177 -4.14 -27.34 -11.79
CA LEU A 177 -4.66 -26.69 -10.59
C LEU A 177 -6.08 -27.21 -10.25
N PRO A 178 -6.42 -27.40 -8.96
CA PRO A 178 -7.78 -27.80 -8.57
C PRO A 178 -8.76 -26.69 -8.94
N LYS A 179 -10.01 -27.03 -9.32
CA LYS A 179 -10.99 -26.06 -9.82
C LYS A 179 -11.26 -24.95 -8.79
N HIS A 180 -11.10 -23.70 -9.19
CA HIS A 180 -11.43 -22.56 -8.34
C HIS A 180 -12.96 -22.34 -8.30
N LYS A 181 -13.57 -22.34 -7.10
CA LYS A 181 -15.03 -22.25 -6.94
C LYS A 181 -15.59 -20.83 -7.09
N GLY A 182 -14.74 -19.82 -7.09
CA GLY A 182 -15.14 -18.40 -6.99
C GLY A 182 -14.68 -17.78 -5.66
N VAL A 183 -14.93 -16.49 -5.49
CA VAL A 183 -14.48 -15.70 -4.33
C VAL A 183 -15.63 -15.23 -3.46
N TYR A 184 -15.45 -15.21 -2.14
CA TYR A 184 -16.55 -14.99 -1.20
C TYR A 184 -17.22 -13.61 -1.34
N TRP A 185 -16.47 -12.57 -1.73
CA TRP A 185 -16.99 -11.21 -1.89
C TRP A 185 -17.86 -11.01 -3.14
N LEU A 186 -17.81 -11.94 -4.10
CA LEU A 186 -18.71 -11.96 -5.25
C LEU A 186 -19.96 -12.83 -5.03
N ARG A 187 -20.12 -13.43 -3.84
CA ARG A 187 -21.25 -14.33 -3.51
C ARG A 187 -22.62 -13.67 -3.72
N GLY A 188 -23.42 -14.27 -4.59
CA GLY A 188 -24.77 -13.83 -4.92
C GLY A 188 -24.82 -12.49 -5.69
N THR A 189 -23.70 -12.01 -6.24
CA THR A 189 -23.67 -10.84 -7.15
C THR A 189 -24.08 -11.21 -8.56
N GLY A 190 -23.91 -12.49 -8.91
CA GLY A 190 -24.13 -13.03 -10.23
C GLY A 190 -23.08 -12.66 -11.28
N LEU A 191 -21.96 -12.06 -10.86
CA LEU A 191 -20.81 -11.70 -11.71
C LEU A 191 -19.86 -12.90 -11.91
N PRO A 192 -18.98 -12.88 -12.93
CA PRO A 192 -17.96 -13.92 -13.10
C PRO A 192 -17.06 -14.07 -11.87
N GLY A 193 -16.99 -15.28 -11.31
CA GLY A 193 -16.31 -15.55 -10.04
C GLY A 193 -17.23 -15.58 -8.81
N ASP A 194 -18.54 -15.40 -8.96
CA ASP A 194 -19.54 -15.69 -7.92
C ASP A 194 -19.63 -17.21 -7.66
N PRO A 195 -19.35 -17.69 -6.42
CA PRO A 195 -19.41 -19.11 -6.11
C PRO A 195 -20.79 -19.76 -6.25
N GLU A 196 -21.88 -18.99 -6.19
CA GLU A 196 -23.25 -19.51 -6.25
C GLU A 196 -23.76 -19.69 -7.69
N LYS A 197 -23.06 -19.16 -8.70
CA LYS A 197 -23.37 -19.33 -10.14
C LYS A 197 -22.41 -20.25 -10.89
N SER A 198 -21.62 -21.07 -10.19
CA SER A 198 -20.54 -21.91 -10.74
C SER A 198 -20.95 -23.06 -11.71
N LEU A 199 -22.15 -23.01 -12.28
CA LEU A 199 -22.71 -24.03 -13.19
C LEU A 199 -22.07 -24.03 -14.59
N ASP A 200 -21.55 -22.90 -15.10
CA ASP A 200 -20.74 -22.83 -16.33
C ASP A 200 -19.27 -23.29 -16.08
N SER A 201 -19.12 -24.46 -15.45
CA SER A 201 -17.87 -24.98 -14.87
C SER A 201 -16.80 -25.46 -15.89
N SER A 202 -16.93 -25.06 -17.15
CA SER A 202 -16.08 -25.47 -18.28
C SER A 202 -14.86 -24.58 -18.53
N THR A 203 -14.71 -23.44 -17.84
CA THR A 203 -13.68 -22.42 -18.14
C THR A 203 -12.86 -21.92 -16.94
N MET A 204 -12.99 -22.53 -15.75
CA MET A 204 -12.28 -22.05 -14.54
C MET A 204 -10.83 -22.56 -14.43
N THR A 205 -10.01 -22.16 -15.41
CA THR A 205 -8.54 -22.03 -15.39
C THR A 205 -7.76 -23.26 -14.89
N GLU A 206 -7.15 -24.00 -15.81
CA GLU A 206 -6.47 -25.27 -15.48
C GLU A 206 -4.96 -25.07 -15.25
N THR A 207 -4.41 -23.98 -15.79
CA THR A 207 -3.01 -23.56 -15.65
C THR A 207 -2.85 -22.38 -14.70
N ALA A 208 -1.62 -22.18 -14.19
CA ALA A 208 -1.29 -21.03 -13.35
C ALA A 208 -1.44 -19.69 -14.10
N ALA A 209 -1.10 -19.63 -15.38
CA ALA A 209 -1.20 -18.42 -16.20
C ALA A 209 -2.66 -18.00 -16.42
N GLU A 210 -3.54 -18.92 -16.82
CA GLU A 210 -4.98 -18.64 -16.94
C GLU A 210 -5.58 -18.16 -15.62
N ARG A 211 -5.22 -18.82 -14.51
CA ARG A 211 -5.74 -18.47 -13.19
C ARG A 211 -5.25 -17.12 -12.72
N LEU A 212 -3.98 -16.80 -12.94
CA LEU A 212 -3.42 -15.49 -12.63
C LEU A 212 -4.09 -14.38 -13.45
N LYS A 213 -4.33 -14.59 -14.76
CA LYS A 213 -5.10 -13.66 -15.60
C LYS A 213 -6.49 -13.39 -15.01
N TRP A 214 -7.20 -14.44 -14.57
CA TRP A 214 -8.49 -14.30 -13.89
C TRP A 214 -8.38 -13.59 -12.53
N MET A 215 -7.39 -13.93 -11.70
CA MET A 215 -7.18 -13.30 -10.39
C MET A 215 -6.96 -11.79 -10.52
N LEU A 216 -6.00 -11.38 -11.37
CA LEU A 216 -5.62 -9.98 -11.59
C LEU A 216 -6.79 -9.18 -12.17
N ARG A 217 -7.38 -9.65 -13.28
CA ARG A 217 -8.47 -8.94 -13.96
C ARG A 217 -9.80 -8.96 -13.20
N GLY A 218 -10.19 -10.12 -12.69
CA GLY A 218 -11.53 -10.36 -12.13
C GLY A 218 -11.65 -10.12 -10.63
N THR A 219 -10.55 -10.20 -9.87
CA THR A 219 -10.63 -10.21 -8.40
C THR A 219 -9.68 -9.25 -7.67
N MET A 220 -8.65 -8.71 -8.33
CA MET A 220 -7.70 -7.73 -7.77
C MET A 220 -7.79 -6.32 -8.39
N GLY A 221 -8.70 -6.12 -9.35
CA GLY A 221 -8.89 -4.81 -10.00
C GLY A 221 -7.64 -4.29 -10.70
N SER A 222 -6.89 -5.20 -11.32
CA SER A 222 -5.59 -4.96 -11.97
C SER A 222 -5.61 -5.57 -13.38
N VAL A 223 -6.45 -5.01 -14.26
CA VAL A 223 -6.83 -5.61 -15.55
C VAL A 223 -5.62 -5.87 -16.46
N ASP A 224 -4.71 -4.90 -16.56
CA ASP A 224 -3.60 -4.94 -17.51
C ASP A 224 -2.29 -5.49 -16.91
N ALA A 225 -2.28 -5.77 -15.60
CA ALA A 225 -1.08 -6.14 -14.83
C ALA A 225 -0.29 -7.33 -15.42
N PHE A 226 -0.99 -8.32 -16.00
CA PHE A 226 -0.36 -9.48 -16.62
C PHE A 226 0.49 -9.09 -17.84
N GLU A 227 -0.05 -8.26 -18.73
CA GLU A 227 0.66 -7.83 -19.95
C GLU A 227 1.69 -6.74 -19.65
N LEU A 228 1.42 -5.87 -18.67
CA LEU A 228 2.39 -4.92 -18.14
C LEU A 228 3.62 -5.64 -17.54
N ARG A 229 3.40 -6.73 -16.78
CA ARG A 229 4.49 -7.58 -16.27
C ARG A 229 5.25 -8.28 -17.39
N ARG A 230 4.57 -8.72 -18.47
CA ARG A 230 5.25 -9.29 -19.66
C ARG A 230 6.24 -8.29 -20.26
N GLN A 231 5.82 -7.03 -20.43
CA GLN A 231 6.67 -5.96 -20.95
C GLN A 231 7.85 -5.67 -20.02
N GLU A 232 7.65 -5.68 -18.69
CA GLU A 232 8.73 -5.50 -17.72
C GLU A 232 9.77 -6.62 -17.79
N LEU A 233 9.33 -7.88 -17.84
CA LEU A 233 10.21 -9.04 -18.03
C LEU A 233 10.99 -8.96 -19.34
N GLN A 234 10.37 -8.51 -20.43
CA GLN A 234 11.04 -8.33 -21.73
C GLN A 234 12.15 -7.27 -21.65
N ARG A 235 11.91 -6.13 -20.98
CA ARG A 235 12.93 -5.10 -20.75
C ARG A 235 14.10 -5.60 -19.90
N GLU A 236 13.84 -6.30 -18.80
CA GLU A 236 14.91 -6.87 -17.97
C GLU A 236 15.71 -7.97 -18.70
N ARG A 237 15.05 -8.78 -19.52
CA ARG A 237 15.73 -9.78 -20.35
C ARG A 237 16.70 -9.14 -21.34
N LEU A 238 16.29 -8.07 -22.03
CA LEU A 238 17.15 -7.31 -22.94
C LEU A 238 18.32 -6.65 -22.19
N ALA A 239 18.06 -6.06 -21.01
CA ALA A 239 19.08 -5.49 -20.14
C ALA A 239 20.19 -6.49 -19.75
N VAL A 240 19.81 -7.70 -19.33
CA VAL A 240 20.77 -8.78 -19.01
C VAL A 240 21.59 -9.20 -20.24
N MET A 241 20.97 -9.27 -21.42
CA MET A 241 21.65 -9.72 -22.65
C MET A 241 22.62 -8.68 -23.20
N ASN A 242 22.27 -7.39 -23.12
CA ASN A 242 23.06 -6.26 -23.62
C ASN A 242 24.00 -5.65 -22.56
N SER A 243 23.86 -6.05 -21.28
CA SER A 243 24.54 -5.43 -20.13
C SER A 243 24.23 -3.93 -20.00
N GLN A 244 22.94 -3.57 -20.12
CA GLN A 244 22.41 -2.20 -20.12
C GLN A 244 21.32 -2.01 -19.05
N SER A 245 20.87 -0.78 -18.80
CA SER A 245 19.76 -0.52 -17.87
C SER A 245 18.40 -0.94 -18.44
N ALA A 246 17.60 -1.66 -17.65
CA ALA A 246 16.26 -2.12 -18.03
C ALA A 246 15.20 -1.00 -18.07
N PHE A 247 15.52 0.20 -17.58
CA PHE A 247 14.60 1.34 -17.61
C PHE A 247 14.81 2.25 -18.82
N SER A 248 16.05 2.36 -19.32
CA SER A 248 16.37 3.17 -20.50
C SER A 248 16.02 2.48 -21.83
N THR A 249 15.82 1.16 -21.84
CA THR A 249 15.53 0.37 -23.06
C THR A 249 14.13 0.59 -23.66
N GLN A 250 13.32 1.52 -23.14
CA GLN A 250 11.96 1.76 -23.62
C GLN A 250 11.94 2.26 -25.08
N GLU A 251 12.91 3.05 -25.52
CA GLU A 251 12.99 3.57 -26.90
C GLU A 251 13.46 2.51 -27.92
N CYS A 252 14.09 1.42 -27.49
CA CYS A 252 14.66 0.42 -28.41
C CYS A 252 13.65 -0.66 -28.88
N LEU A 253 12.50 -0.78 -28.21
CA LEU A 253 11.53 -1.85 -28.47
C LEU A 253 10.69 -1.65 -29.74
N GLU A 254 10.59 -0.42 -30.26
CA GLU A 254 9.72 -0.12 -31.41
C GLU A 254 10.29 -0.56 -32.77
N HIS A 255 11.57 -0.97 -32.85
CA HIS A 255 12.24 -1.22 -34.13
C HIS A 255 13.00 -2.56 -34.32
N GLU A 256 13.39 -3.33 -33.29
CA GLU A 256 14.36 -4.44 -33.49
C GLU A 256 14.00 -5.87 -33.03
N THR A 257 12.92 -6.13 -32.28
CA THR A 257 12.68 -7.51 -31.75
C THR A 257 11.53 -8.26 -32.42
N THR A 258 11.78 -8.80 -33.61
CA THR A 258 10.96 -9.86 -34.26
C THR A 258 11.56 -11.27 -34.12
N SER A 259 12.68 -11.43 -33.40
CA SER A 259 13.23 -12.75 -33.09
C SER A 259 12.37 -13.47 -32.04
N GLU A 260 11.95 -14.70 -32.39
CA GLU A 260 11.20 -15.62 -31.50
C GLU A 260 11.91 -15.87 -30.17
N GLU A 261 13.24 -15.71 -30.14
CA GLU A 261 14.05 -15.91 -28.94
C GLU A 261 13.60 -14.99 -27.79
N PHE A 262 13.07 -13.80 -28.05
CA PHE A 262 12.76 -12.78 -27.03
C PHE A 262 11.33 -12.80 -26.47
N ILE A 263 10.46 -13.68 -26.97
CA ILE A 263 9.06 -13.72 -26.54
C ILE A 263 8.99 -14.20 -25.07
N VAL A 264 8.35 -13.41 -24.22
CA VAL A 264 8.00 -13.78 -22.84
C VAL A 264 6.64 -14.47 -22.88
N SER A 265 6.59 -15.75 -22.52
CA SER A 265 5.37 -16.58 -22.57
C SER A 265 4.37 -16.23 -21.45
N ASP A 266 3.15 -16.76 -21.56
CA ASP A 266 2.17 -16.71 -20.47
C ASP A 266 2.69 -17.38 -19.18
N ASP A 267 3.38 -18.51 -19.32
CA ASP A 267 3.97 -19.22 -18.20
C ASP A 267 5.12 -18.42 -17.56
N ASP A 268 5.92 -17.68 -18.35
CA ASP A 268 6.98 -16.80 -17.81
C ASP A 268 6.41 -15.69 -16.92
N VAL A 269 5.25 -15.12 -17.30
CA VAL A 269 4.56 -14.13 -16.46
C VAL A 269 4.04 -14.79 -15.18
N ALA A 270 3.42 -15.97 -15.27
CA ALA A 270 2.93 -16.71 -14.11
C ALA A 270 4.06 -17.08 -13.13
N LYS A 271 5.17 -17.61 -13.66
CA LYS A 271 6.43 -17.84 -12.94
C LYS A 271 6.91 -16.58 -12.26
N SER A 272 6.89 -15.43 -12.93
CA SER A 272 7.33 -14.17 -12.31
C SER A 272 6.52 -13.81 -11.08
N TYR A 273 5.20 -13.98 -11.08
CA TYR A 273 4.39 -13.71 -9.89
C TYR A 273 4.62 -14.75 -8.79
N LEU A 274 4.75 -16.04 -9.12
CA LEU A 274 5.09 -17.09 -8.15
C LEU A 274 6.45 -16.84 -7.49
N HIS A 275 7.48 -16.47 -8.26
CA HIS A 275 8.80 -16.12 -7.74
C HIS A 275 8.78 -14.84 -6.93
N SER A 276 8.09 -13.79 -7.40
CA SER A 276 8.03 -12.48 -6.72
C SER A 276 7.23 -12.51 -5.43
N CYS A 277 6.21 -13.37 -5.37
CA CYS A 277 5.40 -13.63 -4.19
C CYS A 277 5.87 -14.88 -3.43
N ASN A 278 7.05 -15.43 -3.73
CA ASN A 278 7.58 -16.56 -2.98
C ASN A 278 7.79 -16.15 -1.50
N PRO A 279 7.23 -16.85 -0.50
CA PRO A 279 7.26 -16.38 0.88
C PRO A 279 8.66 -16.30 1.49
N ASN A 280 9.64 -17.00 0.93
CA ASN A 280 11.00 -17.03 1.45
C ASN A 280 12.00 -16.23 0.60
N LEU A 281 11.80 -16.17 -0.73
CA LEU A 281 12.75 -15.61 -1.68
C LEU A 281 12.20 -14.48 -2.57
N GLY A 282 10.91 -14.15 -2.50
CA GLY A 282 10.28 -13.17 -3.39
C GLY A 282 10.48 -11.71 -2.97
N LEU A 283 10.54 -10.79 -3.93
CA LEU A 283 10.62 -9.34 -3.68
C LEU A 283 9.46 -8.83 -2.81
N MET A 284 8.23 -9.31 -3.05
CA MET A 284 7.06 -8.94 -2.24
C MET A 284 7.17 -9.47 -0.81
N SER A 285 7.80 -10.64 -0.61
CA SER A 285 8.05 -11.13 0.76
C SER A 285 9.02 -10.24 1.51
N GLN A 286 10.12 -9.82 0.88
CA GLN A 286 11.08 -8.91 1.54
C GLN A 286 10.42 -7.57 1.89
N TYR A 287 9.61 -7.02 0.98
CA TYR A 287 8.84 -5.79 1.25
C TYR A 287 7.86 -5.97 2.43
N LEU A 288 7.00 -6.99 2.39
CA LEU A 288 6.01 -7.25 3.45
C LEU A 288 6.66 -7.63 4.80
N SER A 289 7.89 -8.17 4.80
CA SER A 289 8.67 -8.44 6.02
C SER A 289 9.16 -7.20 6.76
N HIS A 290 9.16 -6.05 6.08
CA HIS A 290 9.55 -4.76 6.64
C HIS A 290 8.37 -3.78 6.71
N ALA A 291 7.21 -4.16 6.17
CA ALA A 291 6.01 -3.35 6.17
C ALA A 291 5.22 -3.47 7.48
N LYS A 292 4.46 -2.42 7.77
CA LYS A 292 3.61 -2.26 8.96
C LYS A 292 2.18 -1.91 8.54
N LEU A 293 1.20 -2.12 9.40
CA LEU A 293 -0.17 -1.62 9.13
C LEU A 293 -0.30 -0.13 9.45
N MET A 294 0.46 0.36 10.43
CA MET A 294 0.45 1.77 10.86
C MET A 294 1.77 2.15 11.51
N ILE A 295 2.22 3.39 11.31
CA ILE A 295 3.50 3.91 11.83
C ILE A 295 3.27 5.27 12.47
N ARG A 296 3.94 5.54 13.59
CA ARG A 296 3.85 6.79 14.35
C ARG A 296 5.23 7.41 14.56
N PHE A 297 5.36 8.70 14.25
CA PHE A 297 6.52 9.52 14.58
C PHE A 297 6.07 10.75 15.37
N GLY A 298 6.20 10.69 16.70
CA GLY A 298 5.78 11.76 17.60
C GLY A 298 4.28 12.04 17.52
N SER A 299 3.92 13.22 17.00
CA SER A 299 2.52 13.66 16.79
C SER A 299 1.96 13.34 15.39
N VAL A 300 2.69 12.56 14.57
CA VAL A 300 2.31 12.23 13.19
C VAL A 300 2.09 10.72 13.05
N ILE A 301 1.01 10.33 12.35
CA ILE A 301 0.69 8.94 12.01
C ILE A 301 0.59 8.76 10.51
N PHE A 302 1.00 7.59 10.05
CA PHE A 302 0.96 7.14 8.67
C PHE A 302 0.28 5.76 8.63
N LEU A 303 -0.71 5.60 7.75
CA LEU A 303 -1.47 4.35 7.53
C LEU A 303 -1.96 4.31 6.07
N HIS A 304 -2.40 3.17 5.54
CA HIS A 304 -2.81 3.11 4.13
C HIS A 304 -4.20 3.72 3.87
N GLY A 305 -5.23 3.31 4.59
CA GLY A 305 -6.61 3.74 4.38
C GLY A 305 -7.07 4.87 5.31
N ALA A 306 -7.84 4.51 6.33
CA ALA A 306 -8.37 5.42 7.35
C ALA A 306 -8.57 4.71 8.68
N LEU A 307 -8.72 5.47 9.77
CA LEU A 307 -9.12 4.87 11.04
C LEU A 307 -10.54 4.27 10.91
N PRO A 308 -10.80 3.11 11.54
CA PRO A 308 -12.16 2.57 11.65
C PRO A 308 -13.06 3.56 12.41
N THR A 309 -14.34 3.59 12.04
CA THR A 309 -15.37 4.26 12.86
C THR A 309 -15.61 3.40 14.10
N ILE A 310 -15.29 3.95 15.26
CA ILE A 310 -15.29 3.26 16.56
C ILE A 310 -16.48 3.72 17.40
N GLU A 311 -17.27 2.77 17.90
CA GLU A 311 -18.16 3.04 19.03
C GLU A 311 -17.30 3.24 20.29
N ALA A 312 -17.22 4.49 20.75
CA ALA A 312 -16.69 4.95 22.04
C ALA A 312 -15.42 4.22 22.58
N ASN A 313 -14.25 4.79 22.29
CA ASN A 313 -12.98 4.59 23.02
C ASN A 313 -12.30 3.20 22.96
N SER A 314 -12.79 2.23 22.17
CA SER A 314 -12.15 0.90 22.03
C SER A 314 -11.58 0.68 20.63
N PHE A 315 -10.25 0.59 20.50
CA PHE A 315 -9.64 0.25 19.22
C PHE A 315 -9.95 -1.22 18.80
N PRO A 316 -10.41 -1.47 17.56
CA PRO A 316 -10.89 -2.79 17.16
C PRO A 316 -9.75 -3.74 16.79
N LEU A 317 -9.89 -4.99 17.23
CA LEU A 317 -9.01 -6.12 16.93
C LEU A 317 -9.83 -7.24 16.26
N PRO A 318 -10.33 -7.06 15.02
CA PRO A 318 -11.38 -7.90 14.44
C PRO A 318 -10.98 -9.37 14.20
N TRP A 319 -9.69 -9.70 14.30
CA TRP A 319 -9.17 -11.07 14.24
C TRP A 319 -9.22 -11.82 15.59
N ILE A 320 -9.53 -11.14 16.70
CA ILE A 320 -9.67 -11.75 18.03
C ILE A 320 -11.14 -12.10 18.26
N ASN A 321 -11.43 -13.35 18.66
CA ASN A 321 -12.79 -13.75 19.02
C ASN A 321 -13.17 -13.19 20.41
N PRO A 322 -14.20 -12.32 20.53
CA PRO A 322 -14.61 -11.70 21.80
C PRO A 322 -15.04 -12.70 22.89
N GLU A 323 -15.48 -13.90 22.53
CA GLU A 323 -15.84 -14.95 23.50
C GLU A 323 -14.60 -15.58 24.16
N SER A 324 -13.43 -15.49 23.49
CA SER A 324 -12.20 -16.17 23.89
C SER A 324 -11.20 -15.29 24.63
N ASP A 325 -11.30 -13.97 24.48
CA ASP A 325 -10.47 -13.01 25.20
C ASP A 325 -11.30 -11.84 25.72
N LYS A 326 -11.19 -11.58 27.03
CA LYS A 326 -11.94 -10.50 27.71
C LYS A 326 -11.20 -9.16 27.68
N SER A 327 -10.06 -9.10 27.00
CA SER A 327 -9.41 -7.84 26.64
C SER A 327 -10.27 -7.13 25.60
N GLY A 328 -11.19 -6.28 26.08
CA GLY A 328 -11.69 -5.16 25.27
C GLY A 328 -10.51 -4.32 24.74
N GLY A 329 -10.73 -3.58 23.66
CA GLY A 329 -9.66 -2.92 22.91
C GLY A 329 -8.79 -1.98 23.75
N HIS A 330 -7.58 -1.72 23.25
CA HIS A 330 -6.55 -0.99 23.99
C HIS A 330 -7.00 0.39 24.47
N GLU A 331 -6.49 0.79 25.63
CA GLU A 331 -6.72 2.12 26.17
C GLU A 331 -5.90 3.19 25.44
N THR A 332 -4.79 2.84 24.76
CA THR A 332 -3.95 3.79 24.02
C THR A 332 -3.76 3.41 22.55
N LEU A 333 -3.59 4.42 21.70
CA LEU A 333 -3.30 4.25 20.27
C LEU A 333 -1.93 3.63 20.03
N THR A 334 -0.96 3.87 20.92
CA THR A 334 0.39 3.28 20.79
C THR A 334 0.35 1.77 20.96
N GLU A 335 -0.33 1.26 22.00
CA GLU A 335 -0.51 -0.18 22.20
C GLU A 335 -1.26 -0.83 21.03
N TRP A 336 -2.30 -0.19 20.49
CA TRP A 336 -3.01 -0.71 19.32
C TRP A 336 -2.16 -0.72 18.04
N ILE A 337 -1.28 0.27 17.84
CA ILE A 337 -0.32 0.28 16.73
C ILE A 337 0.67 -0.87 16.86
N ASP A 338 1.15 -1.16 18.07
CA ASP A 338 2.07 -2.27 18.31
C ASP A 338 1.36 -3.61 18.06
N ASP A 339 0.18 -3.86 18.66
CA ASP A 339 -0.60 -5.09 18.43
C ASP A 339 -1.03 -5.29 16.96
N LEU A 340 -1.35 -4.22 16.21
CA LEU A 340 -1.60 -4.29 14.77
C LEU A 340 -0.36 -4.75 13.99
N ASN A 341 0.81 -4.21 14.33
CA ASN A 341 2.05 -4.50 13.62
C ASN A 341 2.60 -5.88 13.98
N ASP A 342 2.46 -6.31 15.23
CA ASP A 342 2.81 -7.65 15.68
C ASP A 342 1.87 -8.68 15.03
N PHE A 343 0.56 -8.42 14.97
CA PHE A 343 -0.39 -9.23 14.20
C PHE A 343 0.04 -9.38 12.73
N ALA A 344 0.38 -8.28 12.05
CA ALA A 344 0.82 -8.35 10.66
C ALA A 344 2.13 -9.13 10.49
N SER A 345 3.11 -8.90 11.37
CA SER A 345 4.39 -9.62 11.44
C SER A 345 4.21 -11.13 11.64
N ASP A 346 3.34 -11.54 12.56
CA ASP A 346 3.00 -12.94 12.82
C ASP A 346 2.34 -13.60 11.60
N GLN A 347 1.40 -12.91 10.94
CA GLN A 347 0.74 -13.41 9.73
C GLN A 347 1.72 -13.56 8.56
N ILE A 348 2.63 -12.61 8.35
CA ILE A 348 3.71 -12.73 7.36
C ILE A 348 4.66 -13.88 7.73
N THR A 349 5.02 -14.04 9.00
CA THR A 349 5.87 -15.16 9.47
C THR A 349 5.22 -16.52 9.19
N ASN A 350 3.94 -16.67 9.51
CA ASN A 350 3.16 -17.88 9.20
C ASN A 350 3.04 -18.14 7.69
N TRP A 351 2.96 -17.09 6.87
CA TRP A 351 3.01 -17.21 5.41
C TRP A 351 4.36 -17.71 4.89
N LYS A 352 5.49 -17.31 5.53
CA LYS A 352 6.81 -17.89 5.23
C LYS A 352 6.88 -19.38 5.54
N GLU A 353 6.33 -19.80 6.68
CA GLU A 353 6.24 -21.21 7.05
C GLU A 353 5.32 -22.01 6.11
N PHE A 354 4.19 -21.44 5.67
CA PHE A 354 3.35 -22.04 4.62
C PHE A 354 4.16 -22.29 3.34
N GLY A 355 4.98 -21.33 2.89
CA GLY A 355 5.86 -21.49 1.74
C GLY A 355 7.00 -22.52 1.90
N LYS A 356 7.33 -22.95 3.13
CA LYS A 356 8.29 -24.04 3.40
C LYS A 356 7.61 -25.40 3.44
N ALA A 357 6.35 -25.43 3.86
CA ALA A 357 5.58 -26.65 4.03
C ALA A 357 5.21 -27.25 2.66
N LYS A 358 6.01 -28.21 2.17
CA LYS A 358 5.65 -29.08 1.03
C LYS A 358 4.54 -30.09 1.38
N GLN A 359 3.50 -29.63 2.07
CA GLN A 359 2.29 -30.41 2.35
C GLN A 359 1.54 -30.57 1.02
N PRO A 360 1.30 -31.80 0.52
CA PRO A 360 0.39 -31.97 -0.61
C PRO A 360 -1.00 -31.53 -0.15
N ARG A 361 -1.56 -30.51 -0.80
CA ARG A 361 -2.95 -30.11 -0.54
C ARG A 361 -3.90 -31.26 -0.87
N ASP A 362 -4.90 -31.44 -0.03
CA ASP A 362 -6.03 -32.31 -0.36
C ASP A 362 -6.76 -31.72 -1.57
N ALA A 363 -7.11 -32.54 -2.54
CA ALA A 363 -7.90 -32.12 -3.70
C ALA A 363 -9.30 -31.59 -3.33
N GLN A 364 -9.75 -31.83 -2.09
CA GLN A 364 -10.99 -31.27 -1.52
C GLN A 364 -10.78 -29.96 -0.74
N GLU A 365 -9.54 -29.52 -0.52
CA GLU A 365 -9.27 -28.29 0.23
C GLU A 365 -9.64 -27.03 -0.57
N ASP A 366 -10.43 -26.16 0.05
CA ASP A 366 -10.78 -24.85 -0.53
C ASP A 366 -9.67 -23.82 -0.25
N PHE A 367 -9.44 -22.93 -1.21
CA PHE A 367 -8.62 -21.72 -1.03
C PHE A 367 -9.22 -20.78 0.02
N TRP A 368 -8.40 -19.93 0.64
CA TRP A 368 -8.88 -18.88 1.54
C TRP A 368 -9.96 -18.01 0.87
N ALA A 369 -9.70 -17.57 -0.36
CA ALA A 369 -10.56 -16.62 -1.09
C ALA A 369 -11.98 -17.13 -1.35
N SER A 370 -12.21 -18.45 -1.39
CA SER A 370 -13.55 -19.02 -1.57
C SER A 370 -14.46 -18.91 -0.34
N LYS A 371 -13.91 -18.66 0.85
CA LYS A 371 -14.68 -18.53 2.10
C LYS A 371 -14.46 -17.20 2.83
N GLY A 372 -13.24 -16.65 2.80
CA GLY A 372 -12.87 -15.46 3.56
C GLY A 372 -12.98 -15.67 5.07
N GLY A 373 -13.01 -14.55 5.80
CA GLY A 373 -13.27 -14.47 7.24
C GLY A 373 -12.07 -14.79 8.12
N TYR A 374 -12.11 -14.26 9.35
CA TYR A 374 -11.12 -14.56 10.41
C TYR A 374 -11.26 -15.97 11.02
N SER A 375 -12.34 -16.68 10.67
CA SER A 375 -12.63 -18.06 11.09
C SER A 375 -12.31 -19.09 9.99
N ASN A 376 -11.56 -18.71 8.96
CA ASN A 376 -11.27 -19.57 7.82
C ASN A 376 -10.40 -20.78 8.18
N THR A 377 -10.87 -21.99 7.86
CA THR A 377 -10.21 -23.24 8.24
C THR A 377 -9.37 -23.90 7.14
N SER A 378 -9.20 -23.25 5.97
CA SER A 378 -8.19 -23.67 4.97
C SER A 378 -6.78 -23.53 5.53
N SER A 379 -5.79 -24.19 4.91
CA SER A 379 -4.38 -24.09 5.32
C SER A 379 -3.85 -22.65 5.22
N GLY A 380 -4.16 -21.94 4.13
CA GLY A 380 -3.87 -20.50 4.04
C GLY A 380 -4.64 -19.70 5.08
N GLY A 381 -5.93 -20.00 5.27
CA GLY A 381 -6.82 -19.40 6.26
C GLY A 381 -6.28 -19.40 7.68
N LYS A 382 -5.84 -20.57 8.16
CA LYS A 382 -5.33 -20.77 9.52
C LYS A 382 -4.00 -20.07 9.81
N LEU A 383 -3.19 -19.81 8.78
CA LEU A 383 -1.82 -19.33 8.91
C LEU A 383 -1.71 -17.82 8.70
N PHE A 384 -2.19 -17.33 7.55
CA PHE A 384 -2.05 -15.93 7.12
C PHE A 384 -3.36 -15.30 6.60
N GLY A 385 -4.45 -16.07 6.62
CA GLY A 385 -5.76 -15.64 6.12
C GLY A 385 -6.40 -14.50 6.90
N ASN A 386 -5.97 -14.23 8.14
CA ASN A 386 -6.48 -13.10 8.91
C ASN A 386 -5.92 -11.78 8.38
N LEU A 387 -4.64 -11.73 7.99
CA LEU A 387 -4.08 -10.52 7.33
C LEU A 387 -4.74 -10.31 5.96
N LEU A 388 -4.97 -11.38 5.20
CA LEU A 388 -5.75 -11.31 3.96
C LEU A 388 -7.15 -10.74 4.19
N GLN A 389 -7.89 -11.21 5.20
CA GLN A 389 -9.20 -10.65 5.54
C GLN A 389 -9.08 -9.18 6.01
N TYR A 390 -8.02 -8.82 6.74
CA TYR A 390 -7.76 -7.45 7.16
C TYR A 390 -7.54 -6.49 5.97
N GLY A 391 -6.94 -6.97 4.88
CA GLY A 391 -6.80 -6.23 3.61
C GLY A 391 -8.09 -6.09 2.78
N MET A 392 -9.24 -6.57 3.25
CA MET A 392 -10.52 -6.54 2.53
C MET A 392 -11.56 -5.62 3.19
N ASN A 393 -12.41 -5.01 2.36
CA ASN A 393 -13.52 -4.14 2.76
C ASN A 393 -14.60 -4.84 3.61
N THR A 394 -14.92 -6.09 3.25
CA THR A 394 -16.12 -6.79 3.74
C THR A 394 -15.79 -8.17 4.31
N LEU A 395 -16.54 -8.52 5.35
CA LEU A 395 -16.56 -9.87 5.91
C LEU A 395 -17.48 -10.79 5.07
N PRO A 396 -17.43 -12.12 5.24
CA PRO A 396 -18.23 -13.07 4.44
C PRO A 396 -19.76 -12.90 4.55
N ASP A 397 -20.24 -12.26 5.60
CA ASP A 397 -21.65 -11.90 5.82
C ASP A 397 -22.05 -10.56 5.15
N LYS A 398 -21.13 -9.94 4.41
CA LYS A 398 -21.24 -8.62 3.75
C LYS A 398 -21.25 -7.42 4.71
N SER A 399 -20.99 -7.61 6.00
CA SER A 399 -20.72 -6.49 6.92
C SER A 399 -19.35 -5.84 6.62
N LYS A 400 -19.17 -4.58 7.05
CA LYS A 400 -17.90 -3.86 6.89
C LYS A 400 -16.83 -4.40 7.83
N ASN A 401 -15.62 -4.52 7.31
CA ASN A 401 -14.45 -4.89 8.10
C ASN A 401 -13.82 -3.65 8.77
N GLN A 402 -13.39 -3.78 10.03
CA GLN A 402 -12.79 -2.70 10.81
C GLN A 402 -11.27 -2.66 10.60
N SER A 403 -10.86 -2.18 9.42
CA SER A 403 -9.47 -2.21 8.94
C SER A 403 -8.88 -0.81 8.72
N VAL A 404 -7.61 -0.59 9.10
CA VAL A 404 -6.87 0.63 8.75
C VAL A 404 -6.38 0.66 7.30
N VAL A 405 -6.55 -0.44 6.56
CA VAL A 405 -6.11 -0.58 5.16
C VAL A 405 -7.22 -0.16 4.19
N TYR A 406 -8.44 -0.68 4.35
CA TYR A 406 -9.53 -0.48 3.39
C TYR A 406 -10.54 0.61 3.79
N ASN A 407 -10.54 1.08 5.04
CA ASN A 407 -11.39 2.23 5.39
C ASN A 407 -10.90 3.49 4.66
N SER A 408 -11.82 4.45 4.45
CA SER A 408 -11.52 5.68 3.73
C SER A 408 -12.02 6.91 4.48
N TRP A 409 -11.25 8.01 4.37
CA TRP A 409 -11.66 9.37 4.77
C TRP A 409 -12.62 10.01 3.77
N MET A 410 -12.74 9.39 2.59
CA MET A 410 -13.54 9.87 1.47
C MET A 410 -14.78 8.99 1.27
N ARG A 411 -15.83 9.58 0.72
CA ARG A 411 -17.07 8.91 0.29
C ARG A 411 -17.52 9.55 -1.01
N ASP A 412 -17.58 8.73 -2.06
CA ASP A 412 -17.93 9.18 -3.42
C ASP A 412 -17.09 10.38 -3.89
N GLY A 413 -15.76 10.25 -3.81
CA GLY A 413 -14.79 11.27 -4.28
C GLY A 413 -14.63 12.52 -3.40
N MET A 414 -15.40 12.68 -2.32
CA MET A 414 -15.32 13.84 -1.40
C MET A 414 -15.03 13.40 0.04
N PRO A 415 -14.47 14.25 0.93
CA PRO A 415 -14.33 13.93 2.34
C PRO A 415 -15.69 13.54 2.95
N ARG A 416 -15.69 12.51 3.81
CA ARG A 416 -16.94 12.03 4.42
C ARG A 416 -17.57 13.15 5.26
N LYS A 417 -18.86 13.41 5.07
CA LYS A 417 -19.60 14.49 5.78
C LYS A 417 -19.82 14.21 7.26
N ASP A 418 -19.76 12.96 7.69
CA ASP A 418 -19.92 12.54 9.08
C ASP A 418 -18.71 12.92 9.95
N LEU A 419 -17.50 13.09 9.39
CA LEU A 419 -16.30 13.62 10.08
C LEU A 419 -16.53 15.00 10.73
N PHE A 420 -17.58 15.72 10.30
CA PHE A 420 -18.00 17.03 10.80
C PHE A 420 -19.36 16.98 11.54
N SER A 421 -19.85 15.78 11.85
CA SER A 421 -20.92 15.59 12.84
C SER A 421 -20.36 15.83 14.24
N LEU A 422 -21.20 16.30 15.16
CA LEU A 422 -20.77 16.58 16.53
C LEU A 422 -20.13 15.35 17.20
N ASP A 423 -20.65 14.15 16.94
CA ASP A 423 -20.20 12.92 17.58
C ASP A 423 -18.83 12.43 17.04
N GLU A 424 -18.69 12.27 15.72
CA GLU A 424 -17.40 11.87 15.10
C GLU A 424 -16.32 12.93 15.29
N GLN A 425 -16.65 14.23 15.14
CA GLN A 425 -15.69 15.30 15.35
C GLN A 425 -15.23 15.33 16.81
N SER A 426 -16.14 15.20 17.77
CA SER A 426 -15.77 15.09 19.19
C SER A 426 -14.89 13.86 19.45
N TRP A 427 -15.20 12.70 18.86
CA TRP A 427 -14.37 11.51 19.02
C TRP A 427 -12.95 11.70 18.43
N LEU A 428 -12.82 12.20 17.19
CA LEU A 428 -11.54 12.45 16.55
C LEU A 428 -10.73 13.55 17.27
N GLU A 429 -11.35 14.64 17.67
CA GLU A 429 -10.67 15.70 18.43
C GLU A 429 -10.21 15.20 19.80
N ASN A 430 -11.04 14.42 20.50
CA ASN A 430 -10.65 13.76 21.76
C ASN A 430 -9.51 12.76 21.54
N LEU A 431 -9.52 11.98 20.44
CA LEU A 431 -8.43 11.08 20.08
C LEU A 431 -7.12 11.84 19.85
N PHE A 432 -7.14 12.90 19.03
CA PHE A 432 -5.96 13.73 18.79
C PHE A 432 -5.45 14.39 20.08
N ALA A 433 -6.35 14.89 20.94
CA ALA A 433 -5.97 15.52 22.20
C ALA A 433 -5.39 14.51 23.21
N LYS A 434 -6.04 13.34 23.38
CA LYS A 434 -5.60 12.26 24.28
C LYS A 434 -4.25 11.70 23.88
N GLU A 435 -4.06 11.46 22.59
CA GLU A 435 -2.86 10.81 22.05
C GLU A 435 -1.76 11.83 21.68
N GLY A 436 -2.04 13.13 21.71
CA GLY A 436 -1.07 14.17 21.33
C GLY A 436 -0.73 14.19 19.83
N LEU A 437 -1.73 13.91 18.98
CA LEU A 437 -1.58 13.93 17.51
C LEU A 437 -1.78 15.34 16.95
N GLN A 438 -1.25 15.56 15.76
CA GLN A 438 -1.45 16.77 14.95
C GLN A 438 -1.75 16.43 13.48
N LEU A 439 -1.29 15.28 12.98
CA LEU A 439 -1.40 14.91 11.57
C LEU A 439 -1.56 13.40 11.38
N ILE A 440 -2.50 12.99 10.52
CA ILE A 440 -2.62 11.63 9.98
C ILE A 440 -2.45 11.73 8.46
N LEU A 441 -1.57 10.92 7.86
CA LEU A 441 -1.42 10.79 6.42
C LEU A 441 -1.90 9.41 5.95
N SER A 442 -2.48 9.36 4.75
CA SER A 442 -2.90 8.11 4.13
C SER A 442 -2.90 8.09 2.60
N GLY A 443 -3.09 6.91 2.02
CA GLY A 443 -3.24 6.65 0.59
C GLY A 443 -4.63 6.09 0.25
N HIS A 444 -4.67 4.94 -0.43
CA HIS A 444 -5.84 4.07 -0.69
C HIS A 444 -6.91 4.60 -1.65
N GLN A 445 -7.43 5.81 -1.43
CA GLN A 445 -8.50 6.36 -2.27
C GLN A 445 -8.00 7.56 -3.09
N PRO A 446 -8.09 7.51 -4.43
CA PRO A 446 -7.57 8.56 -5.29
C PRO A 446 -8.20 9.92 -5.03
N VAL A 447 -7.35 10.94 -4.86
CA VAL A 447 -7.73 12.33 -4.58
C VAL A 447 -7.39 13.31 -5.70
N GLY A 448 -6.87 12.84 -6.85
CA GLY A 448 -6.55 13.65 -8.02
C GLY A 448 -5.05 13.96 -8.13
N ASP A 449 -4.69 15.20 -8.46
CA ASP A 449 -3.31 15.66 -8.73
C ASP A 449 -2.63 16.38 -7.55
N ALA A 450 -3.36 16.58 -6.46
CA ALA A 450 -2.84 17.12 -5.20
C ALA A 450 -3.53 16.44 -4.00
N PRO A 451 -2.81 16.19 -2.89
CA PRO A 451 -3.36 15.74 -1.61
C PRO A 451 -4.56 16.56 -1.16
N TRP A 452 -5.43 15.94 -0.35
CA TRP A 452 -6.72 16.50 0.03
C TRP A 452 -6.76 16.83 1.53
N PRO A 453 -6.17 17.96 2.00
CA PRO A 453 -6.17 18.27 3.42
C PRO A 453 -7.60 18.35 3.97
N ILE A 454 -7.80 17.81 5.16
CA ILE A 454 -9.05 17.83 5.92
C ILE A 454 -8.72 18.43 7.29
N GLN A 455 -9.22 19.64 7.56
CA GLN A 455 -9.00 20.30 8.85
C GLN A 455 -10.07 19.86 9.85
N LEU A 456 -9.67 19.20 10.93
CA LEU A 456 -10.56 18.88 12.05
C LEU A 456 -10.68 20.09 12.99
N SER A 457 -9.52 20.56 13.45
CA SER A 457 -9.37 21.77 14.27
C SER A 457 -8.11 22.53 13.84
N ASN A 458 -7.84 23.70 14.44
CA ASN A 458 -6.78 24.62 13.99
C ASN A 458 -5.40 23.96 13.76
N ASN A 459 -5.05 22.94 14.56
CA ASN A 459 -3.76 22.26 14.50
C ASN A 459 -3.85 20.75 14.16
N ASN A 460 -5.05 20.24 13.86
CA ASN A 460 -5.33 18.81 13.70
C ASN A 460 -5.80 18.52 12.28
N TRP A 461 -5.01 17.73 11.55
CA TRP A 461 -5.18 17.49 10.13
C TRP A 461 -5.23 16.01 9.77
N ILE A 462 -6.05 15.67 8.78
CA ILE A 462 -5.97 14.42 8.03
C ILE A 462 -5.58 14.77 6.59
N LEU A 463 -4.70 13.98 5.99
CA LEU A 463 -4.15 14.24 4.65
C LEU A 463 -4.07 12.95 3.83
N PRO A 464 -5.12 12.61 3.06
CA PRO A 464 -5.06 11.62 1.99
C PRO A 464 -4.17 12.14 0.85
N CYS A 465 -3.24 11.31 0.40
CA CYS A 465 -2.15 11.63 -0.53
C CYS A 465 -2.13 10.74 -1.79
N ASP A 466 -3.10 9.82 -1.97
CA ASP A 466 -3.15 8.99 -3.18
C ASP A 466 -3.47 9.84 -4.43
N THR A 467 -2.44 10.12 -5.23
CA THR A 467 -2.58 10.83 -6.51
C THR A 467 -2.61 9.90 -7.73
N SER A 468 -3.01 8.64 -7.60
CA SER A 468 -2.94 7.63 -8.68
C SER A 468 -3.82 7.92 -9.91
N PHE A 469 -4.74 8.88 -9.81
CA PHE A 469 -5.63 9.34 -10.90
C PHE A 469 -5.36 10.80 -11.31
N SER A 470 -4.14 11.30 -11.09
CA SER A 470 -3.76 12.69 -11.38
C SER A 470 -3.89 13.10 -12.86
N GLY A 471 -3.76 12.17 -13.81
CA GLY A 471 -3.99 12.41 -15.23
C GLY A 471 -5.48 12.46 -15.64
N ASP A 472 -6.39 11.97 -14.79
CA ASP A 472 -7.85 11.97 -15.04
C ASP A 472 -8.56 13.21 -14.46
N VAL A 473 -7.81 14.10 -13.81
CA VAL A 473 -8.35 15.36 -13.27
C VAL A 473 -8.89 16.22 -14.41
N CYS A 474 -10.10 16.74 -14.21
CA CYS A 474 -10.72 17.71 -15.11
C CYS A 474 -10.59 19.13 -14.53
N TRP A 475 -10.53 20.16 -15.38
CA TRP A 475 -10.51 21.57 -14.95
C TRP A 475 -11.80 22.27 -15.35
N THR A 476 -12.39 23.07 -14.45
CA THR A 476 -13.67 23.74 -14.73
C THR A 476 -13.54 25.08 -15.47
N SER A 477 -12.34 25.65 -15.51
CA SER A 477 -12.02 26.92 -16.17
C SER A 477 -11.57 26.71 -17.61
N ALA A 478 -12.09 27.49 -18.57
CA ALA A 478 -11.67 27.39 -19.97
C ALA A 478 -10.18 27.68 -20.23
N GLU A 479 -9.50 28.35 -19.30
CA GLU A 479 -8.07 28.73 -19.39
C GLU A 479 -7.10 27.62 -18.97
N LYS A 480 -7.59 26.57 -18.29
CA LYS A 480 -6.78 25.43 -17.85
C LYS A 480 -7.41 24.12 -18.31
N ALA A 481 -6.57 23.21 -18.79
CA ALA A 481 -6.97 21.85 -19.13
C ALA A 481 -5.91 20.89 -18.59
N SER A 482 -6.35 19.70 -18.19
CA SER A 482 -5.41 18.62 -17.87
C SER A 482 -4.72 18.17 -19.16
N LEU A 483 -3.42 17.89 -19.07
CA LEU A 483 -2.65 17.27 -20.15
C LEU A 483 -2.99 15.77 -20.31
N GLY A 484 -3.85 15.24 -19.44
CA GLY A 484 -4.41 13.90 -19.52
C GLY A 484 -3.43 12.81 -19.12
N ARG A 485 -3.74 11.58 -19.53
CA ARG A 485 -2.84 10.42 -19.40
C ARG A 485 -1.67 10.44 -20.38
N GLY A 486 -1.74 11.29 -21.41
CA GLY A 486 -0.81 11.29 -22.54
C GLY A 486 -0.78 9.92 -23.24
N SER A 487 0.42 9.39 -23.43
CA SER A 487 0.68 8.05 -24.00
C SER A 487 0.46 6.89 -23.02
N ARG A 488 0.17 7.16 -21.73
CA ARG A 488 0.24 6.16 -20.66
C ARG A 488 -1.09 5.44 -20.45
N PRO A 489 -1.09 4.11 -20.15
CA PRO A 489 -2.31 3.38 -19.84
C PRO A 489 -2.87 3.71 -18.44
N ASN A 490 -1.99 4.12 -17.51
CA ASN A 490 -2.33 4.37 -16.10
C ASN A 490 -3.00 5.74 -15.87
N GLY A 491 -3.57 5.94 -14.68
CA GLY A 491 -4.29 7.17 -14.32
C GLY A 491 -3.40 8.36 -13.91
N ARG A 492 -2.07 8.23 -13.81
CA ARG A 492 -1.19 9.27 -13.24
C ARG A 492 -0.79 10.36 -14.24
N GLY A 493 -0.74 10.03 -15.52
CA GLY A 493 -0.37 10.96 -16.59
C GLY A 493 1.10 11.39 -16.59
N GLU A 494 1.44 12.31 -17.49
CA GLU A 494 2.84 12.58 -17.86
C GLU A 494 3.53 13.66 -17.00
N VAL A 495 2.77 14.60 -16.43
CA VAL A 495 3.33 15.76 -15.71
C VAL A 495 3.11 15.71 -14.19
N ALA A 496 1.95 15.24 -13.73
CA ALA A 496 1.55 15.45 -12.35
C ALA A 496 2.43 14.69 -11.35
N VAL A 497 2.73 15.34 -10.24
CA VAL A 497 3.53 14.82 -9.12
C VAL A 497 3.24 15.63 -7.87
N SER A 498 3.25 14.99 -6.70
CA SER A 498 3.10 15.67 -5.42
C SER A 498 4.03 15.05 -4.39
N GLU A 499 4.88 15.87 -3.77
CA GLU A 499 5.56 15.52 -2.53
C GLU A 499 4.84 16.17 -1.33
N THR A 500 4.58 15.36 -0.31
CA THR A 500 4.21 15.83 1.03
C THR A 500 5.42 15.72 1.94
N LEU A 501 5.93 16.87 2.40
CA LEU A 501 7.10 16.99 3.25
C LEU A 501 6.71 17.43 4.67
N ILE A 502 7.00 16.57 5.64
CA ILE A 502 6.67 16.74 7.06
C ILE A 502 7.95 17.11 7.81
N MET A 503 8.00 18.29 8.41
CA MET A 503 9.14 18.73 9.23
C MET A 503 8.84 18.58 10.71
N CYS A 504 9.74 17.93 11.45
CA CYS A 504 9.55 17.63 12.86
C CYS A 504 10.65 18.25 13.75
N CYS A 505 10.30 18.49 15.01
CA CYS A 505 11.26 18.90 16.02
C CYS A 505 12.04 17.67 16.53
N GLN A 506 13.30 17.53 16.15
CA GLN A 506 14.17 16.39 16.51
C GLN A 506 14.24 16.10 18.03
N ARG A 507 14.03 17.10 18.90
CA ARG A 507 14.03 16.94 20.36
C ARG A 507 12.67 16.57 20.96
N THR A 508 11.56 16.86 20.29
CA THR A 508 10.22 16.76 20.91
C THR A 508 9.21 15.97 20.09
N GLY A 509 9.55 15.53 18.89
CA GLY A 509 8.64 14.82 17.97
C GLY A 509 7.43 15.64 17.49
N LYS A 510 7.36 16.93 17.87
CA LYS A 510 6.27 17.83 17.49
C LYS A 510 6.42 18.28 16.04
N LEU A 511 5.28 18.36 15.36
CA LEU A 511 5.19 18.87 14.00
C LEU A 511 5.57 20.35 13.97
N LYS A 512 6.46 20.74 13.04
CA LYS A 512 6.88 22.12 12.80
C LYS A 512 6.22 22.71 11.56
N SER A 513 6.19 21.94 10.47
CA SER A 513 5.51 22.34 9.24
C SER A 513 5.09 21.13 8.39
N VAL A 514 4.09 21.32 7.55
CA VAL A 514 3.69 20.40 6.48
C VAL A 514 3.70 21.20 5.18
N LYS A 515 4.66 20.92 4.31
CA LYS A 515 4.74 21.48 2.95
C LYS A 515 4.19 20.44 1.97
N ILE A 516 3.47 20.90 0.96
CA ILE A 516 3.00 20.07 -0.15
C ILE A 516 3.35 20.82 -1.44
N HIS A 517 4.03 20.17 -2.38
CA HIS A 517 4.49 20.82 -3.61
C HIS A 517 4.64 19.83 -4.76
N GLY A 518 4.80 20.35 -5.98
CA GLY A 518 4.99 19.55 -7.19
C GLY A 518 4.32 20.17 -8.40
N PHE A 519 3.72 19.33 -9.26
CA PHE A 519 3.06 19.75 -10.50
C PHE A 519 1.65 19.18 -10.57
N LEU A 520 0.70 20.04 -10.96
CA LEU A 520 -0.69 19.66 -11.19
C LEU A 520 -0.87 19.00 -12.57
N SER A 521 -2.07 18.48 -12.81
CA SER A 521 -2.48 17.82 -14.06
C SER A 521 -2.39 18.68 -15.32
N ASP A 522 -2.41 20.01 -15.17
CA ASP A 522 -2.21 20.98 -16.25
C ASP A 522 -0.72 21.33 -16.50
N GLY A 523 0.20 20.70 -15.77
CA GLY A 523 1.64 20.97 -15.81
C GLY A 523 2.06 22.23 -15.04
N SER A 524 1.16 22.90 -14.32
CA SER A 524 1.54 24.06 -13.50
C SER A 524 2.18 23.61 -12.17
N HIS A 525 3.32 24.24 -11.84
CA HIS A 525 3.96 24.04 -10.54
C HIS A 525 3.11 24.65 -9.41
N TYR A 526 3.00 23.95 -8.29
CA TYR A 526 2.33 24.43 -7.09
C TYR A 526 3.16 24.18 -5.84
N GLU A 527 3.00 25.06 -4.87
CA GLU A 527 3.48 24.90 -3.50
C GLU A 527 2.38 25.44 -2.60
N ILE A 528 1.94 24.63 -1.63
CA ILE A 528 0.96 25.02 -0.62
C ILE A 528 1.73 25.65 0.54
N ASN A 529 1.21 26.76 1.08
CA ASN A 529 1.67 27.29 2.36
C ASN A 529 1.66 26.20 3.45
N ASN A 530 2.49 26.34 4.47
CA ASN A 530 2.54 25.39 5.57
C ASN A 530 1.15 25.22 6.21
N LEU A 531 0.63 23.98 6.29
CA LEU A 531 -0.71 23.71 6.84
C LEU A 531 -0.87 24.14 8.31
N LEU A 532 0.23 24.37 9.04
CA LEU A 532 0.20 24.90 10.41
C LEU A 532 0.15 26.43 10.50
N ASP A 533 0.19 27.15 9.36
CA ASP A 533 0.10 28.61 9.35
C ASP A 533 -1.37 29.05 9.53
N VAL A 534 -1.70 29.52 10.73
CA VAL A 534 -3.07 29.88 11.19
C VAL A 534 -3.79 30.96 10.37
N ASP A 535 -3.09 31.67 9.48
CA ASP A 535 -3.65 32.78 8.70
C ASP A 535 -4.61 32.33 7.59
N ASP A 536 -4.60 31.04 7.20
CA ASP A 536 -5.43 30.53 6.10
C ASP A 536 -6.51 29.53 6.53
N LYS A 537 -7.46 30.08 7.31
CA LYS A 537 -8.70 29.44 7.79
C LYS A 537 -9.62 28.81 6.72
N HIS A 538 -9.29 28.90 5.43
CA HIS A 538 -10.08 28.31 4.35
C HIS A 538 -9.58 26.92 3.94
N ILE A 539 -8.28 26.62 4.07
CA ILE A 539 -7.70 25.35 3.63
C ILE A 539 -8.29 24.19 4.46
N GLY A 540 -8.59 23.08 3.76
CA GLY A 540 -9.10 21.85 4.36
C GLY A 540 -10.56 21.93 4.80
N ARG A 541 -11.37 22.78 4.15
CA ARG A 541 -12.79 22.98 4.43
C ARG A 541 -13.63 22.98 3.14
N PRO A 542 -14.93 22.68 3.23
CA PRO A 542 -15.85 22.85 2.09
C PRO A 542 -16.10 24.34 1.84
N LEU A 543 -16.23 24.71 0.57
CA LEU A 543 -16.70 26.03 0.15
C LEU A 543 -18.20 26.14 0.45
N LEU A 544 -18.62 27.17 1.18
CA LEU A 544 -20.02 27.38 1.59
C LEU A 544 -20.97 27.56 0.38
N LYS A 545 -20.46 28.15 -0.70
CA LYS A 545 -21.17 28.32 -1.96
C LYS A 545 -20.83 27.18 -2.91
N LYS A 546 -21.87 26.54 -3.44
CA LYS A 546 -21.74 25.57 -4.53
C LYS A 546 -21.37 26.29 -5.83
N LEU A 547 -20.47 25.70 -6.60
CA LEU A 547 -20.05 26.21 -7.90
C LEU A 547 -20.59 25.32 -9.03
N PRO A 548 -20.91 25.88 -10.20
CA PRO A 548 -21.22 25.10 -11.38
C PRO A 548 -19.95 24.44 -11.93
N TYR A 549 -20.06 23.19 -12.35
CA TYR A 549 -19.07 22.51 -13.19
C TYR A 549 -19.79 21.75 -14.31
N THR A 550 -19.06 21.45 -15.37
CA THR A 550 -19.59 20.64 -16.49
C THR A 550 -19.05 19.22 -16.33
N ASP A 551 -19.94 18.27 -16.07
CA ASP A 551 -19.62 16.82 -16.12
C ASP A 551 -19.55 16.36 -17.60
N ASN A 552 -19.09 15.14 -17.84
CA ASN A 552 -19.00 14.51 -19.16
C ASN A 552 -20.34 14.43 -19.91
N THR A 553 -21.47 14.60 -19.21
CA THR A 553 -22.83 14.74 -19.79
C THR A 553 -23.06 16.07 -20.50
N LYS A 554 -22.15 17.05 -20.36
CA LYS A 554 -22.27 18.45 -20.80
C LYS A 554 -23.38 19.26 -20.10
N GLU A 555 -24.01 18.71 -19.07
CA GLU A 555 -24.96 19.44 -18.24
C GLU A 555 -24.24 20.17 -17.10
N ALA A 556 -24.59 21.43 -16.87
CA ALA A 556 -24.04 22.22 -15.79
C ALA A 556 -24.58 21.71 -14.43
N THR A 557 -23.73 21.04 -13.68
CA THR A 557 -24.04 20.47 -12.36
C THR A 557 -23.52 21.40 -11.27
N ILE A 558 -24.31 21.62 -10.22
CA ILE A 558 -23.93 22.48 -9.09
C ILE A 558 -23.49 21.58 -7.93
N THR A 559 -22.23 21.68 -7.49
CA THR A 559 -21.66 20.81 -6.45
C THR A 559 -20.92 21.56 -5.35
N ASP A 560 -20.70 20.84 -4.24
CA ASP A 560 -19.88 21.28 -3.11
C ASP A 560 -18.40 21.17 -3.53
N PHE A 561 -17.62 22.25 -3.41
CA PHE A 561 -16.17 22.25 -3.65
C PHE A 561 -15.40 22.23 -2.32
N TRP A 562 -14.16 21.75 -2.35
CA TRP A 562 -13.26 21.71 -1.20
C TRP A 562 -12.01 22.54 -1.45
N VAL A 563 -11.58 23.32 -0.47
CA VAL A 563 -10.36 24.13 -0.56
C VAL A 563 -9.14 23.26 -0.24
N LYS A 564 -8.38 22.83 -1.26
CA LYS A 564 -7.16 22.05 -1.07
C LYS A 564 -5.93 22.90 -0.74
N ALA A 565 -5.79 24.04 -1.39
CA ALA A 565 -4.58 24.86 -1.31
C ALA A 565 -4.87 26.34 -1.50
N LYS A 566 -3.95 27.18 -1.01
CA LYS A 566 -3.79 28.55 -1.49
C LYS A 566 -2.55 28.63 -2.37
N LEU A 567 -2.74 29.04 -3.61
CA LEU A 567 -1.73 29.22 -4.64
C LEU A 567 -1.54 30.73 -4.85
N ARG A 568 -0.62 31.34 -4.11
CA ARG A 568 -0.34 32.79 -4.10
C ARG A 568 -1.59 33.62 -3.75
N GLN A 569 -2.31 34.14 -4.75
CA GLN A 569 -3.52 34.97 -4.62
C GLN A 569 -4.82 34.19 -4.90
N GLN A 570 -4.72 32.94 -5.31
CA GLN A 570 -5.85 32.08 -5.68
C GLN A 570 -5.93 30.87 -4.75
N TYR A 571 -7.04 30.15 -4.79
CA TYR A 571 -7.23 28.89 -4.08
C TYR A 571 -7.48 27.76 -5.07
N LEU A 572 -6.81 26.63 -4.86
CA LEU A 572 -7.12 25.38 -5.54
C LEU A 572 -8.35 24.77 -4.88
N LEU A 573 -9.42 24.68 -5.63
CA LEU A 573 -10.65 24.02 -5.23
C LEU A 573 -10.77 22.68 -5.96
N SER A 574 -11.25 21.64 -5.29
CA SER A 574 -11.58 20.36 -5.92
C SER A 574 -12.98 19.90 -5.54
N ALA A 575 -13.69 19.32 -6.50
CA ALA A 575 -14.88 18.48 -6.27
C ALA A 575 -14.58 17.06 -6.77
N GLY A 576 -15.29 16.05 -6.28
CA GLY A 576 -15.08 14.66 -6.67
C GLY A 576 -16.36 13.83 -6.68
N LYS A 577 -16.33 12.72 -7.44
CA LYS A 577 -17.42 11.74 -7.59
C LYS A 577 -16.84 10.42 -8.11
N GLY A 578 -17.01 9.33 -7.36
CA GLY A 578 -16.29 8.09 -7.60
C GLY A 578 -14.77 8.30 -7.57
N PHE A 579 -14.13 8.08 -8.73
CA PHE A 579 -12.70 8.32 -8.98
C PHE A 579 -12.42 9.60 -9.81
N HIS A 580 -13.46 10.34 -10.19
CA HIS A 580 -13.31 11.59 -10.96
C HIS A 580 -13.12 12.77 -10.02
N VAL A 581 -12.23 13.69 -10.40
CA VAL A 581 -11.91 14.91 -9.65
C VAL A 581 -11.93 16.11 -10.62
N TRP A 582 -12.59 17.19 -10.20
CA TRP A 582 -12.66 18.46 -10.93
C TRP A 582 -11.98 19.56 -10.14
N ASN A 583 -10.92 20.14 -10.70
CA ASN A 583 -10.19 21.27 -10.14
C ASN A 583 -10.72 22.61 -10.67
N SER A 584 -10.64 23.62 -9.81
CA SER A 584 -10.98 25.00 -10.12
C SER A 584 -10.02 25.95 -9.40
N LEU A 585 -9.85 27.17 -9.92
CA LEU A 585 -9.14 28.25 -9.23
C LEU A 585 -10.12 29.36 -8.87
N LEU A 586 -10.01 29.86 -7.63
CA LEU A 586 -10.81 30.97 -7.14
C LEU A 586 -9.92 32.04 -6.51
N ASP A 587 -9.99 33.27 -6.99
CA ASP A 587 -9.25 34.40 -6.43
C ASP A 587 -9.66 34.67 -4.98
N HIS A 588 -8.71 35.13 -4.16
CA HIS A 588 -8.95 35.45 -2.74
C HIS A 588 -10.07 36.48 -2.52
N ASN A 589 -10.30 37.39 -3.47
CA ASN A 589 -11.43 38.32 -3.43
C ASN A 589 -12.78 37.64 -3.69
N GLY A 590 -12.80 36.58 -4.51
CA GLY A 590 -13.99 35.76 -4.75
C GLY A 590 -14.44 34.99 -3.51
N LEU A 591 -13.51 34.63 -2.62
CA LEU A 591 -13.80 34.00 -1.32
C LEU A 591 -14.33 34.95 -0.25
N LYS A 592 -14.14 36.28 -0.38
CA LYS A 592 -14.66 37.27 0.59
C LYS A 592 -16.13 37.62 0.40
N GLY A 593 -16.72 37.23 -0.73
CA GLY A 593 -18.14 37.40 -1.05
C GLY A 593 -18.94 36.09 -1.00
N VAL A 594 -18.47 35.08 -0.25
CA VAL A 594 -18.95 33.69 -0.22
C VAL A 594 -19.07 33.18 1.21
#